data_AF-A0A258TEL9-F1
#
_entry.id   AF-A0A258TEL9-F1
#
_cell.length_a   1.000
_cell.length_b   1.000
_cell.length_c   1.000
_cell.angle_alpha   90.00
_cell.angle_beta   90.00
_cell.angle_gamma   90.00
#
_symmetry.space_group_name_H-M   'P 1'
#
loop_
_entity.id
_entity.type
_entity.pdbx_description
1 polymer ?
#
loop_
_entity_poly.entity_id
_entity_poly.type
_entity_poly.pdbx_seq_one_letter_code
_entity_poly.pdbx_strand_id
1 'polypeptide(L)'
;MSEQKRLKLLSDTTRAHLAAGEGQLVDFKRAPDGVSADDLVAFANAANGGTILAGVGEQSVDGAQVGVVLGCDVSDNTILQLLNKAISCIPPVSIDVVIENLNDRPILRIGVQSSPTKPHCTPKGLYCRRDGARNRALHPSELLKIFLDTEAQVFAERFESAAAHISEEIGNLEGSLANTIKNMSDQLGWADSNLDDTSHTINTVLAYAKLIKDETDDTATRLRTIFRQDTRDDPIRAREKKKLVDLLVEQISEDKGLTKAVLEGHPLNYTMTGKPALELTEQDGQEALAEAYKAIRDREDKKQYKAKCVAPGECDEVSLTAISAFIARDGDQAEIAAGLGKAFRLGFTSYKGQIVASAVLKKPNATSRSKLFERTDADADPKHFKIQLDCIYLHPDHHGKGALSKLITKLLSAVKGEPVFSVVMLGDTLQRQVLEHMKFKAAILKPHSHRQTKRSDDLFLLAK
;
A
#
# COMPACT_ATOMS: atom_id res chain seq x y z
N MET A 1 -33.25 -20.05 -10.42
CA MET A 1 -34.39 -19.16 -10.75
C MET A 1 -35.45 -19.41 -9.70
N SER A 2 -35.79 -18.42 -8.87
CA SER A 2 -36.82 -18.56 -7.82
C SER A 2 -38.16 -18.89 -8.48
N GLU A 3 -38.86 -19.92 -8.00
CA GLU A 3 -40.21 -20.27 -8.45
C GLU A 3 -41.15 -19.10 -8.17
N GLN A 4 -41.71 -18.50 -9.22
CA GLN A 4 -42.70 -17.44 -9.07
C GLN A 4 -43.98 -18.02 -8.47
N LYS A 5 -44.18 -17.78 -7.16
CA LYS A 5 -45.38 -18.24 -6.47
C LYS A 5 -46.55 -17.30 -6.76
N ARG A 6 -47.65 -17.85 -7.29
CA ARG A 6 -48.88 -17.13 -7.61
C ARG A 6 -50.01 -17.63 -6.72
N LEU A 7 -50.62 -16.74 -5.94
CA LEU A 7 -51.68 -17.06 -4.96
C LEU A 7 -53.00 -16.38 -5.33
N LYS A 8 -54.09 -17.14 -5.27
CA LYS A 8 -55.45 -16.66 -5.56
C LYS A 8 -55.96 -15.66 -4.52
N LEU A 9 -55.56 -15.84 -3.26
CA LEU A 9 -55.94 -15.03 -2.10
C LEU A 9 -54.68 -14.46 -1.43
N LEU A 10 -54.87 -13.50 -0.54
CA LEU A 10 -53.79 -13.02 0.35
C LEU A 10 -53.29 -14.15 1.25
N SER A 11 -51.98 -14.22 1.46
CA SER A 11 -51.37 -15.11 2.45
C SER A 11 -51.59 -14.60 3.88
N ASP A 12 -51.42 -15.48 4.88
CA ASP A 12 -51.55 -15.10 6.29
C ASP A 12 -50.50 -14.07 6.71
N THR A 13 -49.28 -14.16 6.16
CA THR A 13 -48.21 -13.19 6.39
C THR A 13 -48.60 -11.81 5.86
N THR A 14 -49.12 -11.74 4.62
CA THR A 14 -49.60 -10.48 4.05
C THR A 14 -50.76 -9.89 4.87
N ARG A 15 -51.72 -10.70 5.31
CA ARG A 15 -52.81 -10.24 6.19
C ARG A 15 -52.30 -9.66 7.50
N ALA A 16 -51.33 -10.32 8.14
CA ALA A 16 -50.71 -9.84 9.36
C ALA A 16 -49.99 -8.49 9.13
N HIS A 17 -49.26 -8.36 8.02
CA HIS A 17 -48.58 -7.12 7.66
C HIS A 17 -49.55 -5.97 7.37
N LEU A 18 -50.66 -6.23 6.68
CA LEU A 18 -51.70 -5.22 6.43
C LEU A 18 -52.36 -4.74 7.74
N ALA A 19 -52.57 -5.64 8.71
CA ALA A 19 -53.13 -5.28 10.01
C ALA A 19 -52.13 -4.52 10.91
N ALA A 20 -50.83 -4.81 10.79
CA ALA A 20 -49.79 -4.18 11.60
C ALA A 20 -49.37 -2.77 11.12
N GLY A 21 -49.59 -2.46 9.84
CA GLY A 21 -49.18 -1.17 9.25
C GLY A 21 -47.71 -1.13 8.82
N GLU A 22 -47.27 0.03 8.30
CA GLU A 22 -45.87 0.24 7.92
C GLU A 22 -44.96 0.29 9.14
N GLY A 23 -43.74 -0.23 8.99
CA GLY A 23 -42.77 -0.21 10.08
C GLY A 23 -41.40 -0.73 9.67
N GLN A 24 -40.70 -1.30 10.66
CA GLN A 24 -39.33 -1.76 10.48
C GLN A 24 -39.20 -2.99 9.57
N LEU A 25 -40.27 -3.79 9.44
CA LEU A 25 -40.28 -5.02 8.65
C LEU A 25 -41.15 -4.94 7.41
N VAL A 26 -41.94 -3.87 7.26
CA VAL A 26 -42.95 -3.75 6.20
C VAL A 26 -42.98 -2.33 5.63
N ASP A 27 -43.06 -2.23 4.31
CA ASP A 27 -43.22 -0.97 3.58
C ASP A 27 -44.35 -1.11 2.54
N PHE A 28 -45.23 -0.12 2.43
CA PHE A 28 -46.33 -0.12 1.48
C PHE A 28 -46.02 0.83 0.32
N LYS A 29 -46.13 0.32 -0.90
CA LYS A 29 -46.08 1.13 -2.11
C LYS A 29 -47.40 1.01 -2.84
N ARG A 30 -47.99 2.15 -3.20
CA ARG A 30 -49.24 2.18 -3.98
C ARG A 30 -49.10 1.51 -5.35
N ALA A 31 -47.90 1.53 -5.93
CA ALA A 31 -47.58 0.91 -7.21
C ALA A 31 -46.15 0.32 -7.22
N PRO A 32 -45.86 -0.68 -8.08
CA PRO A 32 -44.54 -1.32 -8.20
C PRO A 32 -43.42 -0.34 -8.58
N ASP A 33 -43.73 0.67 -9.38
CA ASP A 33 -42.77 1.72 -9.75
C ASP A 33 -42.28 2.53 -8.55
N GLY A 34 -43.10 2.60 -7.50
CA GLY A 34 -42.78 3.25 -6.24
C GLY A 34 -41.72 2.51 -5.42
N VAL A 35 -41.39 1.26 -5.75
CA VAL A 35 -40.30 0.52 -5.12
C VAL A 35 -38.96 1.06 -5.63
N SER A 36 -38.21 1.70 -4.74
CA SER A 36 -36.91 2.31 -5.06
C SER A 36 -35.75 1.37 -4.69
N ALA A 37 -34.57 1.62 -5.26
CA ALA A 37 -33.35 0.91 -4.87
C ALA A 37 -33.01 1.16 -3.38
N ASP A 38 -33.35 2.34 -2.86
CA ASP A 38 -33.15 2.69 -1.45
C ASP A 38 -33.97 1.79 -0.53
N ASP A 39 -35.21 1.42 -0.92
CA ASP A 39 -36.05 0.51 -0.13
C ASP A 39 -35.44 -0.90 -0.08
N LEU A 40 -34.96 -1.40 -1.22
CA LEU A 40 -34.32 -2.72 -1.31
C LEU A 40 -33.04 -2.78 -0.47
N VAL A 41 -32.19 -1.77 -0.60
CA VAL A 41 -30.93 -1.69 0.15
C VAL A 41 -31.19 -1.51 1.64
N ALA A 42 -32.17 -0.70 2.02
CA ALA A 42 -32.50 -0.46 3.43
C ALA A 42 -32.93 -1.75 4.15
N PHE A 43 -33.70 -2.61 3.49
CA PHE A 43 -34.07 -3.92 4.04
C PHE A 43 -32.92 -4.92 3.98
N ALA A 44 -32.16 -4.98 2.88
CA ALA A 44 -31.00 -5.89 2.77
C ALA A 44 -29.93 -5.63 3.85
N ASN A 45 -29.77 -4.36 4.26
CA ASN A 45 -28.86 -3.94 5.33
C ASN A 45 -29.48 -4.02 6.74
N ALA A 46 -30.78 -4.27 6.85
CA ALA A 46 -31.44 -4.44 8.15
C ALA A 46 -31.12 -5.83 8.73
N ALA A 47 -31.14 -5.96 10.06
CA ALA A 47 -30.78 -7.20 10.74
C ALA A 47 -31.70 -8.38 10.36
N ASN A 48 -32.98 -8.11 10.08
CA ASN A 48 -33.99 -9.13 9.84
C ASN A 48 -34.57 -9.08 8.42
N GLY A 49 -34.03 -8.25 7.52
CA GLY A 49 -34.67 -7.99 6.23
C GLY A 49 -36.01 -7.27 6.37
N GLY A 50 -36.91 -7.50 5.41
CA GLY A 50 -38.30 -7.05 5.46
C GLY A 50 -39.09 -7.39 4.20
N THR A 51 -40.30 -6.84 4.12
CA THR A 51 -41.25 -7.09 3.04
C THR A 51 -41.79 -5.77 2.49
N ILE A 52 -41.81 -5.64 1.17
CA ILE A 52 -42.45 -4.52 0.48
C ILE A 52 -43.74 -5.03 -0.17
N LEU A 53 -44.87 -4.39 0.12
CA LEU A 53 -46.15 -4.68 -0.52
C LEU A 53 -46.46 -3.61 -1.56
N ALA A 54 -46.39 -3.96 -2.84
CA ALA A 54 -46.77 -3.07 -3.94
C ALA A 54 -48.24 -3.30 -4.33
N GLY A 55 -48.98 -2.21 -4.56
CA GLY A 55 -50.43 -2.23 -4.74
C GLY A 55 -51.20 -2.05 -3.43
N VAL A 56 -50.54 -1.52 -2.39
CA VAL A 56 -51.14 -1.29 -1.06
C VAL A 56 -50.97 0.18 -0.68
N GLY A 57 -52.04 0.80 -0.19
CA GLY A 57 -52.04 2.13 0.41
C GLY A 57 -52.21 2.06 1.91
N GLU A 58 -52.05 3.19 2.59
CA GLU A 58 -52.27 3.32 4.02
C GLU A 58 -53.58 4.06 4.30
N GLN A 59 -54.35 3.60 5.29
CA GLN A 59 -55.54 4.27 5.81
C GLN A 59 -55.53 4.23 7.34
N SER A 60 -55.95 5.32 7.98
CA SER A 60 -56.12 5.34 9.44
C SER A 60 -57.54 4.88 9.80
N VAL A 61 -57.63 3.84 10.63
CA VAL A 61 -58.87 3.32 11.19
C VAL A 61 -58.68 3.27 12.71
N ASP A 62 -59.54 3.95 13.46
CA ASP A 62 -59.52 4.00 14.93
C ASP A 62 -58.16 4.40 15.55
N GLY A 63 -57.43 5.29 14.87
CA GLY A 63 -56.12 5.77 15.32
C GLY A 63 -54.95 4.82 15.03
N ALA A 64 -55.22 3.63 14.49
CA ALA A 64 -54.21 2.72 13.97
C ALA A 64 -54.04 2.90 12.45
N GLN A 65 -52.80 2.82 11.96
CA GLN A 65 -52.50 2.81 10.54
C GLN A 65 -52.58 1.37 10.00
N VAL A 66 -53.48 1.13 9.05
CA VAL A 66 -53.68 -0.18 8.42
C VAL A 66 -53.49 -0.10 6.90
N GLY A 67 -53.04 -1.20 6.32
CA GLY A 67 -52.86 -1.34 4.88
C GLY A 67 -54.16 -1.65 4.15
N VAL A 68 -54.41 -0.97 3.05
CA VAL A 68 -55.58 -1.18 2.17
C VAL A 68 -55.12 -1.59 0.79
N VAL A 69 -55.69 -2.68 0.27
CA VAL A 69 -55.35 -3.21 -1.05
C VAL A 69 -55.95 -2.33 -2.16
N LEU A 70 -55.07 -1.73 -2.96
CA LEU A 70 -55.42 -0.93 -4.14
C LEU A 70 -55.33 -1.75 -5.43
N GLY A 71 -54.43 -2.74 -5.44
CA GLY A 71 -54.08 -3.52 -6.62
C GLY A 71 -52.99 -2.84 -7.46
N CYS A 72 -52.24 -3.63 -8.24
CA CYS A 72 -51.23 -3.12 -9.16
C CYS A 72 -51.04 -4.02 -10.39
N ASP A 73 -50.25 -3.52 -11.35
CA ASP A 73 -49.74 -4.37 -12.42
C ASP A 73 -48.80 -5.44 -11.86
N VAL A 74 -49.03 -6.68 -12.27
CA VAL A 74 -48.26 -7.88 -11.88
C VAL A 74 -47.70 -8.60 -13.11
N SER A 75 -47.61 -7.89 -14.24
CA SER A 75 -47.04 -8.38 -15.48
C SER A 75 -45.58 -8.81 -15.29
N ASP A 76 -45.13 -9.74 -16.14
CA ASP A 76 -43.75 -10.22 -16.10
C ASP A 76 -42.75 -9.08 -16.34
N ASN A 77 -43.14 -8.04 -17.11
CA ASN A 77 -42.32 -6.86 -17.33
C ASN A 77 -42.10 -6.05 -16.03
N THR A 78 -43.15 -5.86 -15.23
CA THR A 78 -43.04 -5.20 -13.91
C THR A 78 -42.13 -5.97 -12.97
N ILE A 79 -42.26 -7.30 -12.94
CA ILE A 79 -41.40 -8.18 -12.13
C ILE A 79 -39.95 -8.09 -12.60
N LEU A 80 -39.72 -8.11 -13.91
CA LEU A 80 -38.39 -7.95 -14.50
C LEU A 80 -37.76 -6.61 -14.12
N GLN A 81 -38.53 -5.52 -14.13
CA GLN A 81 -38.06 -4.20 -13.70
C GLN A 81 -37.65 -4.19 -12.21
N LEU A 82 -38.41 -4.85 -11.34
CA LEU A 82 -38.05 -5.00 -9.92
C LEU A 82 -36.77 -5.82 -9.74
N LEU A 83 -36.64 -6.94 -10.46
CA LEU A 83 -35.43 -7.76 -10.44
C LEU A 83 -34.21 -6.98 -10.95
N ASN A 84 -34.35 -6.22 -12.03
CA ASN A 84 -33.28 -5.37 -12.57
C ASN A 84 -32.85 -4.29 -11.57
N LYS A 85 -33.80 -3.68 -10.84
CA LYS A 85 -33.49 -2.73 -9.74
C LYS A 85 -32.67 -3.43 -8.64
N ALA A 86 -33.03 -4.63 -8.23
CA ALA A 86 -32.31 -5.39 -7.21
C ALA A 86 -30.90 -5.80 -7.65
N ILE A 87 -30.75 -6.24 -8.90
CA ILE A 87 -29.45 -6.61 -9.51
C ILE A 87 -28.53 -5.39 -9.64
N SER A 88 -29.09 -4.20 -9.89
CA SER A 88 -28.30 -2.97 -10.04
C SER A 88 -27.67 -2.46 -8.73
N CYS A 89 -28.12 -2.96 -7.58
CA CYS A 89 -27.53 -2.62 -6.29
C CYS A 89 -26.12 -3.25 -6.15
N ILE A 90 -25.29 -2.68 -5.27
CA ILE A 90 -23.89 -3.11 -5.11
C ILE A 90 -23.62 -3.45 -3.64
N PRO A 91 -23.38 -4.73 -3.29
CA PRO A 91 -23.59 -5.94 -4.11
C PRO A 91 -25.08 -6.11 -4.52
N PRO A 92 -25.41 -6.99 -5.48
CA PRO A 92 -26.79 -7.28 -5.86
C PRO A 92 -27.64 -7.71 -4.65
N VAL A 93 -28.88 -7.22 -4.56
CA VAL A 93 -29.81 -7.59 -3.50
C VAL A 93 -30.67 -8.78 -3.97
N SER A 94 -30.78 -9.81 -3.14
CA SER A 94 -31.66 -10.95 -3.40
C SER A 94 -33.09 -10.62 -2.96
N ILE A 95 -34.06 -10.79 -3.86
CA ILE A 95 -35.48 -10.58 -3.59
C ILE A 95 -36.31 -11.80 -3.99
N ASP A 96 -37.37 -12.06 -3.23
CA ASP A 96 -38.40 -13.04 -3.57
C ASP A 96 -39.71 -12.33 -3.88
N VAL A 97 -40.29 -12.58 -5.06
CA VAL A 97 -41.50 -11.89 -5.53
C VAL A 97 -42.65 -12.88 -5.62
N VAL A 98 -43.70 -12.63 -4.84
CA VAL A 98 -44.92 -13.44 -4.80
C VAL A 98 -46.09 -12.59 -5.27
N ILE A 99 -46.85 -13.10 -6.23
CA ILE A 99 -48.09 -12.45 -6.70
C ILE A 99 -49.23 -12.97 -5.83
N GLU A 100 -49.98 -12.07 -5.19
CA GLU A 100 -51.10 -12.43 -4.32
C GLU A 100 -52.40 -11.75 -4.75
N ASN A 101 -53.53 -12.28 -4.27
CA ASN A 101 -54.87 -11.72 -4.45
C ASN A 101 -55.36 -11.64 -5.92
N LEU A 102 -55.00 -12.62 -6.75
CA LEU A 102 -55.38 -12.67 -8.17
C LEU A 102 -56.90 -12.72 -8.42
N ASN A 103 -57.70 -13.16 -7.46
CA ASN A 103 -59.16 -13.25 -7.61
C ASN A 103 -59.89 -11.90 -7.47
N ASP A 104 -59.20 -10.85 -7.04
CA ASP A 104 -59.77 -9.51 -6.83
C ASP A 104 -58.80 -8.44 -7.32
N ARG A 105 -58.05 -7.81 -6.42
CA ARG A 105 -57.05 -6.79 -6.74
C ARG A 105 -55.64 -7.34 -6.53
N PRO A 106 -54.91 -7.70 -7.60
CA PRO A 106 -53.63 -8.37 -7.47
C PRO A 106 -52.56 -7.43 -6.91
N ILE A 107 -51.68 -7.96 -6.06
CA ILE A 107 -50.57 -7.23 -5.45
C ILE A 107 -49.25 -8.00 -5.58
N LEU A 108 -48.13 -7.30 -5.44
CA LEU A 108 -46.81 -7.93 -5.35
C LEU A 108 -46.30 -7.86 -3.92
N ARG A 109 -45.99 -9.02 -3.34
CA ARG A 109 -45.23 -9.12 -2.11
C ARG A 109 -43.77 -9.40 -2.45
N ILE A 110 -42.90 -8.45 -2.12
CA ILE A 110 -41.47 -8.52 -2.37
C ILE A 110 -40.77 -8.76 -1.03
N GLY A 111 -40.29 -9.97 -0.80
CA GLY A 111 -39.47 -10.30 0.36
C GLY A 111 -38.01 -9.95 0.10
N VAL A 112 -37.42 -9.15 0.98
CA VAL A 112 -35.99 -8.79 0.96
C VAL A 112 -35.34 -9.37 2.20
N GLN A 113 -34.47 -10.37 2.04
CA GLN A 113 -33.80 -11.01 3.17
C GLN A 113 -32.66 -10.13 3.69
N SER A 114 -32.33 -10.24 4.98
CA SER A 114 -31.07 -9.69 5.51
C SER A 114 -29.92 -10.34 4.75
N SER A 115 -29.08 -9.54 4.11
CA SER A 115 -28.02 -10.09 3.29
C SER A 115 -26.79 -10.49 4.11
N PRO A 116 -26.17 -11.65 3.81
CA PRO A 116 -24.87 -12.01 4.37
C PRO A 116 -23.73 -11.16 3.81
N THR A 117 -23.91 -10.52 2.64
CA THR A 117 -22.87 -9.71 1.97
C THR A 117 -23.04 -8.20 2.20
N LYS A 118 -23.77 -7.82 3.25
CA LYS A 118 -23.91 -6.43 3.69
C LYS A 118 -22.52 -5.82 4.02
N PRO A 119 -22.33 -4.50 3.77
CA PRO A 119 -23.36 -3.53 3.41
C PRO A 119 -23.57 -3.38 1.89
N HIS A 120 -24.84 -3.27 1.49
CA HIS A 120 -25.28 -2.93 0.15
C HIS A 120 -25.44 -1.42 -0.02
N CYS A 121 -25.22 -0.91 -1.22
CA CYS A 121 -25.58 0.44 -1.64
C CYS A 121 -26.38 0.45 -2.94
N THR A 122 -27.05 1.58 -3.16
CA THR A 122 -27.77 1.82 -4.42
C THR A 122 -26.77 2.06 -5.55
N PRO A 123 -27.21 2.05 -6.84
CA PRO A 123 -26.33 2.39 -7.97
C PRO A 123 -25.66 3.77 -7.85
N LYS A 124 -26.23 4.67 -7.03
CA LYS A 124 -25.70 6.01 -6.75
C LYS A 124 -24.70 6.04 -5.58
N GLY A 125 -24.40 4.89 -4.96
CA GLY A 125 -23.49 4.78 -3.83
C GLY A 125 -24.11 5.16 -2.47
N LEU A 126 -25.44 5.24 -2.37
CA LEU A 126 -26.11 5.55 -1.10
C LEU A 126 -26.30 4.28 -0.26
N TYR A 127 -25.76 4.29 0.96
CA TYR A 127 -25.95 3.25 1.96
C TYR A 127 -27.06 3.66 2.92
N CYS A 128 -28.10 2.85 3.01
CA CYS A 128 -29.22 3.09 3.91
C CYS A 128 -29.60 1.81 4.67
N ARG A 129 -30.29 2.00 5.79
CA ARG A 129 -30.88 0.94 6.61
C ARG A 129 -32.26 1.38 7.07
N ARG A 130 -33.17 0.41 7.23
CA ARG A 130 -34.51 0.67 7.75
C ARG A 130 -34.47 1.08 9.24
N ASP A 131 -35.14 2.18 9.56
CA ASP A 131 -35.28 2.74 10.91
C ASP A 131 -36.75 3.16 11.12
N GLY A 132 -37.51 2.32 11.83
CA GLY A 132 -38.97 2.41 11.84
C GLY A 132 -39.56 2.29 10.44
N ALA A 133 -40.49 3.18 10.07
CA ALA A 133 -41.10 3.25 8.74
C ALA A 133 -40.27 4.02 7.71
N ARG A 134 -39.04 4.43 8.03
CA ARG A 134 -38.21 5.27 7.12
C ARG A 134 -36.88 4.61 6.81
N ASN A 135 -36.31 4.99 5.67
CA ASN A 135 -34.96 4.61 5.29
C ASN A 135 -34.00 5.71 5.77
N ARG A 136 -33.05 5.34 6.63
CA ARG A 136 -32.02 6.26 7.15
C ARG A 136 -30.69 5.96 6.50
N ALA A 137 -29.94 7.00 6.11
CA ALA A 137 -28.57 6.84 5.66
C ALA A 137 -27.68 6.27 6.77
N LEU A 138 -26.84 5.31 6.44
CA LEU A 138 -25.88 4.72 7.38
C LEU A 138 -24.75 5.72 7.66
N HIS A 139 -24.44 5.93 8.94
CA HIS A 139 -23.30 6.74 9.33
C HIS A 139 -22.00 5.98 9.06
N PRO A 140 -20.88 6.63 8.70
CA PRO A 140 -19.61 5.95 8.41
C PRO A 140 -19.13 4.95 9.48
N SER A 141 -19.38 5.24 10.77
CA SER A 141 -19.03 4.32 11.86
C SER A 141 -19.89 3.04 11.87
N GLU A 142 -21.16 3.15 11.50
CA GLU A 142 -22.06 1.99 11.39
C GLU A 142 -21.67 1.14 10.19
N LEU A 143 -21.33 1.79 9.07
CA LEU A 143 -20.84 1.14 7.86
C LEU A 143 -19.55 0.36 8.12
N LEU A 144 -18.57 0.98 8.78
CA LEU A 144 -17.32 0.31 9.18
C LEU A 144 -17.60 -0.91 10.06
N LYS A 145 -18.51 -0.76 11.04
CA LYS A 145 -18.90 -1.88 11.90
C LYS A 145 -19.49 -3.04 11.09
N ILE A 146 -20.39 -2.77 10.16
CA ILE A 146 -20.98 -3.81 9.31
C ILE A 146 -19.90 -4.52 8.47
N PHE A 147 -18.95 -3.77 7.89
CA PHE A 147 -17.83 -4.38 7.15
C PHE A 147 -16.98 -5.30 8.04
N LEU A 148 -16.63 -4.85 9.24
CA LEU A 148 -15.82 -5.65 10.17
C LEU A 148 -16.57 -6.89 10.66
N ASP A 149 -17.86 -6.77 10.99
CA ASP A 149 -18.67 -7.90 11.45
C ASP A 149 -18.80 -8.96 10.35
N THR A 150 -19.05 -8.55 9.10
CA THR A 150 -19.15 -9.48 7.96
C THR A 150 -17.81 -10.15 7.65
N GLU A 151 -16.72 -9.37 7.58
CA GLU A 151 -15.38 -9.92 7.31
C GLU A 151 -14.88 -10.82 8.44
N ALA A 152 -15.16 -10.47 9.70
CA ALA A 152 -14.77 -11.28 10.85
C ALA A 152 -15.43 -12.67 10.83
N GLN A 153 -16.70 -12.75 10.43
CA GLN A 153 -17.40 -14.04 10.32
C GLN A 153 -16.80 -14.89 9.19
N VAL A 154 -16.60 -14.32 8.01
CA VAL A 154 -15.97 -15.02 6.88
C VAL A 154 -14.54 -15.44 7.22
N PHE A 155 -13.80 -14.60 7.95
CA PHE A 155 -12.47 -14.93 8.43
C PHE A 155 -12.49 -16.09 9.42
N ALA A 156 -13.40 -16.08 10.40
CA ALA A 156 -13.53 -17.14 11.39
C ALA A 156 -13.87 -18.49 10.73
N GLU A 157 -14.85 -18.51 9.82
CA GLU A 157 -15.22 -19.72 9.08
C GLU A 157 -14.05 -20.29 8.27
N ARG A 158 -13.30 -19.42 7.57
CA ARG A 158 -12.11 -19.84 6.80
C ARG A 158 -10.98 -20.31 7.71
N PHE A 159 -10.78 -19.65 8.85
CA PHE A 159 -9.74 -19.99 9.81
C PHE A 159 -10.04 -21.33 10.48
N GLU A 160 -11.27 -21.56 10.92
CA GLU A 160 -11.70 -22.84 11.50
C GLU A 160 -11.56 -23.98 10.49
N SER A 161 -11.98 -23.77 9.23
CA SER A 161 -11.80 -24.77 8.17
C SER A 161 -10.32 -25.08 7.91
N ALA A 162 -9.45 -24.06 7.89
CA ALA A 162 -8.02 -24.26 7.70
C ALA A 162 -7.38 -24.96 8.92
N ALA A 163 -7.76 -24.58 10.13
CA ALA A 163 -7.26 -25.18 11.37
C ALA A 163 -7.70 -26.65 11.50
N ALA A 164 -8.94 -26.97 11.10
CA ALA A 164 -9.44 -28.34 11.07
C ALA A 164 -8.63 -29.21 10.09
N HIS A 165 -8.37 -28.70 8.89
CA HIS A 165 -7.54 -29.38 7.89
C HIS A 165 -6.11 -29.64 8.39
N ILE A 166 -5.48 -28.62 9.00
CA ILE A 166 -4.13 -28.77 9.59
C ILE A 166 -4.14 -29.80 10.72
N SER A 167 -5.17 -29.81 11.57
CA SER A 167 -5.28 -30.75 12.68
C SER A 167 -5.45 -32.19 12.19
N GLU A 168 -6.23 -32.39 11.12
CA GLU A 168 -6.40 -33.69 10.48
C GLU A 168 -5.07 -34.18 9.86
N GLU A 169 -4.35 -33.29 9.16
CA GLU A 169 -3.03 -33.62 8.61
C GLU A 169 -2.02 -33.97 9.69
N ILE A 170 -1.97 -33.22 10.80
CA ILE A 170 -1.10 -33.53 11.95
C ILE A 170 -1.49 -34.88 12.56
N GLY A 171 -2.78 -35.17 12.74
CA GLY A 171 -3.23 -36.46 13.25
C GLY A 171 -2.84 -37.62 12.34
N ASN A 172 -2.92 -37.43 11.02
CA ASN A 172 -2.46 -38.41 10.04
C ASN A 172 -0.94 -38.59 10.09
N LEU A 173 -0.17 -37.52 10.29
CA LEU A 173 1.28 -37.58 10.48
C LEU A 173 1.66 -38.32 11.76
N GLU A 174 0.99 -38.05 12.88
CA GLU A 174 1.19 -38.75 14.15
C GLU A 174 0.89 -40.24 14.00
N GLY A 175 -0.21 -40.59 13.31
CA GLY A 175 -0.56 -41.98 13.01
C GLY A 175 0.49 -42.67 12.13
N SER A 176 0.98 -41.98 11.09
CA SER A 176 2.03 -42.49 10.21
C SER A 176 3.36 -42.67 10.96
N LEU A 177 3.74 -41.72 11.80
CA LEU A 177 4.96 -41.78 12.60
C LEU A 177 4.86 -42.90 13.64
N ALA A 178 3.72 -43.03 14.33
CA ALA A 178 3.49 -44.11 15.29
C ALA A 178 3.55 -45.49 14.62
N ASN A 179 2.97 -45.63 13.43
CA ASN A 179 3.08 -46.87 12.63
C ASN A 179 4.52 -47.14 12.20
N THR A 180 5.25 -46.12 11.77
CA THR A 180 6.67 -46.23 11.40
C THR A 180 7.52 -46.64 12.60
N ILE A 181 7.34 -46.01 13.76
CA ILE A 181 8.05 -46.35 15.01
C ILE A 181 7.70 -47.76 15.45
N LYS A 182 6.44 -48.17 15.36
CA LYS A 182 6.02 -49.53 15.67
C LYS A 182 6.67 -50.55 14.73
N ASN A 183 6.66 -50.29 13.42
CA ASN A 183 7.33 -51.15 12.44
C ASN A 183 8.85 -51.23 12.69
N MET A 184 9.49 -50.11 13.06
CA MET A 184 10.91 -50.09 13.44
C MET A 184 11.15 -50.88 14.74
N SER A 185 10.29 -50.74 15.74
CA SER A 185 10.37 -51.47 17.01
C SER A 185 10.18 -52.97 16.80
N ASP A 186 9.20 -53.35 15.99
CA ASP A 186 8.95 -54.74 15.63
C ASP A 186 10.18 -55.29 14.89
N GLN A 187 10.68 -54.60 13.85
CA GLN A 187 11.87 -55.00 13.11
C GLN A 187 13.15 -55.03 13.96
N LEU A 188 13.31 -54.13 14.94
CA LEU A 188 14.41 -54.17 15.91
C LEU A 188 14.25 -55.35 16.87
N GLY A 189 13.03 -55.71 17.25
CA GLY A 189 12.74 -56.95 17.97
C GLY A 189 13.08 -58.21 17.16
N TRP A 190 12.84 -58.18 15.84
CA TRP A 190 13.33 -59.21 14.91
C TRP A 190 14.87 -59.18 14.74
N ALA A 191 15.51 -58.01 14.85
CA ALA A 191 16.97 -57.85 14.74
C ALA A 191 17.73 -58.24 16.01
N ASP A 192 17.15 -58.05 17.21
CA ASP A 192 17.74 -58.52 18.47
C ASP A 192 17.76 -60.06 18.53
N SER A 193 16.82 -60.71 17.82
CA SER A 193 16.81 -62.17 17.63
C SER A 193 17.82 -62.70 16.61
N ASN A 194 18.47 -61.83 15.82
CA ASN A 194 19.52 -62.16 14.85
C ASN A 194 20.61 -61.08 14.87
N LEU A 195 21.33 -60.99 15.98
CA LEU A 195 22.49 -60.11 16.20
C LEU A 195 23.73 -60.56 15.40
N ASP A 196 23.67 -60.52 14.07
CA ASP A 196 24.89 -60.69 13.25
C ASP A 196 24.97 -59.78 12.02
N ASP A 197 24.10 -58.78 11.85
CA ASP A 197 24.19 -57.90 10.67
C ASP A 197 23.87 -56.41 10.92
N THR A 198 24.66 -55.82 11.81
CA THR A 198 24.61 -54.39 12.21
C THR A 198 24.78 -53.41 11.04
N SER A 199 25.35 -53.86 9.91
CA SER A 199 25.55 -53.02 8.71
C SER A 199 24.25 -52.83 7.92
N HIS A 200 23.37 -53.83 7.89
CA HIS A 200 22.09 -53.72 7.20
C HIS A 200 21.13 -52.77 7.94
N THR A 201 21.16 -52.76 9.27
CA THR A 201 20.31 -51.90 10.11
C THR A 201 20.60 -50.41 9.93
N ILE A 202 21.88 -50.03 9.82
CA ILE A 202 22.28 -48.63 9.63
C ILE A 202 21.83 -48.12 8.26
N ASN A 203 21.98 -48.93 7.21
CA ASN A 203 21.55 -48.56 5.86
C ASN A 203 20.02 -48.41 5.77
N THR A 204 19.25 -49.25 6.46
CA THR A 204 17.80 -49.14 6.51
C THR A 204 17.34 -47.88 7.26
N VAL A 205 17.98 -47.54 8.38
CA VAL A 205 17.69 -46.29 9.11
C VAL A 205 18.00 -45.05 8.27
N LEU A 206 19.12 -45.05 7.55
CA LEU A 206 19.47 -43.96 6.62
C LEU A 206 18.48 -43.84 5.46
N ALA A 207 17.96 -44.96 4.95
CA ALA A 207 16.94 -44.96 3.91
C ALA A 207 15.62 -44.36 4.40
N TYR A 208 15.18 -44.68 5.62
CA TYR A 208 13.96 -44.10 6.20
C TYR A 208 14.11 -42.63 6.55
N ALA A 209 15.25 -42.21 7.10
CA ALA A 209 15.52 -40.79 7.35
C ALA A 209 15.50 -39.97 6.06
N LYS A 210 15.99 -40.56 4.95
CA LYS A 210 15.91 -39.95 3.62
C LYS A 210 14.46 -39.87 3.13
N LEU A 211 13.68 -40.93 3.27
CA LEU A 211 12.27 -40.95 2.87
C LEU A 211 11.45 -39.86 3.58
N ILE A 212 11.60 -39.74 4.90
CA ILE A 212 10.91 -38.71 5.70
C ILE A 212 11.31 -37.31 5.25
N LYS A 213 12.60 -37.10 4.96
CA LYS A 213 13.10 -35.82 4.46
C LYS A 213 12.48 -35.48 3.10
N ASP A 214 12.48 -36.44 2.18
CA ASP A 214 11.92 -36.25 0.83
C ASP A 214 10.41 -35.96 0.89
N GLU A 215 9.67 -36.62 1.79
CA GLU A 215 8.23 -36.41 2.00
C GLU A 215 7.91 -35.04 2.64
N THR A 216 8.77 -34.59 3.57
CA THR A 216 8.69 -33.25 4.19
C THR A 216 8.99 -32.14 3.17
N ASP A 217 9.97 -32.36 2.29
CA ASP A 217 10.34 -31.43 1.22
C ASP A 217 9.20 -31.30 0.17
N ASP A 218 8.51 -32.41 -0.16
CA ASP A 218 7.35 -32.40 -1.07
C ASP A 218 6.14 -31.66 -0.47
N THR A 219 5.81 -31.89 0.81
CA THR A 219 4.71 -31.18 1.49
C THR A 219 4.96 -29.68 1.59
N ALA A 220 6.19 -29.28 1.95
CA ALA A 220 6.56 -27.87 1.98
C ALA A 220 6.45 -27.23 0.59
N THR A 221 6.76 -27.97 -0.49
CA THR A 221 6.60 -27.50 -1.87
C THR A 221 5.13 -27.34 -2.26
N ARG A 222 4.26 -28.27 -1.86
CA ARG A 222 2.81 -28.20 -2.10
C ARG A 222 2.16 -27.02 -1.37
N LEU A 223 2.46 -26.84 -0.08
CA LEU A 223 1.98 -25.70 0.71
C LEU A 223 2.39 -24.37 0.07
N ARG A 224 3.66 -24.22 -0.31
CA ARG A 224 4.15 -23.03 -1.01
C ARG A 224 3.45 -22.80 -2.34
N THR A 225 3.16 -23.85 -3.10
CA THR A 225 2.43 -23.74 -4.38
C THR A 225 1.02 -23.21 -4.18
N ILE A 226 0.33 -23.62 -3.11
CA ILE A 226 -0.99 -23.11 -2.73
C ILE A 226 -0.90 -21.61 -2.38
N PHE A 227 0.09 -21.19 -1.58
CA PHE A 227 0.27 -19.78 -1.24
C PHE A 227 0.65 -18.90 -2.45
N ARG A 228 1.31 -19.44 -3.48
CA ARG A 228 1.66 -18.72 -4.72
C ARG A 228 0.47 -18.43 -5.64
N GLN A 229 -0.64 -19.14 -5.51
CA GLN A 229 -1.84 -18.92 -6.35
C GLN A 229 -2.63 -17.68 -5.91
N ASP A 230 -2.45 -17.24 -4.66
CA ASP A 230 -3.05 -16.03 -4.13
C ASP A 230 -2.08 -14.86 -4.36
N THR A 231 -2.50 -13.80 -5.04
CA THR A 231 -1.65 -12.63 -5.36
C THR A 231 -1.33 -11.75 -4.14
N ARG A 232 -1.40 -12.33 -2.93
CA ARG A 232 -1.15 -11.65 -1.67
C ARG A 232 0.33 -11.33 -1.52
N ASP A 233 0.58 -10.28 -0.73
CA ASP A 233 1.93 -9.90 -0.34
C ASP A 233 2.54 -11.01 0.51
N ASP A 234 3.53 -11.71 -0.04
CA ASP A 234 4.26 -12.78 0.62
C ASP A 234 5.58 -12.20 1.18
N PRO A 235 5.65 -11.95 2.51
CA PRO A 235 6.83 -11.36 3.13
C PRO A 235 8.06 -12.29 3.08
N ILE A 236 7.87 -13.61 2.94
CA ILE A 236 8.97 -14.58 2.81
C ILE A 236 9.54 -14.49 1.41
N ARG A 237 8.69 -14.51 0.37
CA ARG A 237 9.11 -14.30 -1.03
C ARG A 237 9.85 -12.98 -1.21
N ALA A 238 9.32 -11.88 -0.67
CA ALA A 238 9.97 -10.58 -0.74
C ALA A 238 11.34 -10.57 -0.04
N ARG A 239 11.45 -11.21 1.13
CA ARG A 239 12.71 -11.33 1.87
C ARG A 239 13.74 -12.16 1.12
N GLU A 240 13.37 -13.31 0.58
CA GLU A 240 14.29 -14.19 -0.15
C GLU A 240 14.69 -13.56 -1.49
N LYS A 241 13.79 -12.88 -2.19
CA LYS A 241 14.12 -12.12 -3.41
C LYS A 241 15.18 -11.06 -3.11
N LYS A 242 15.02 -10.30 -2.02
CA LYS A 242 16.01 -9.31 -1.59
C LYS A 242 17.38 -9.94 -1.31
N LYS A 243 17.41 -11.08 -0.61
CA LYS A 243 18.67 -11.81 -0.36
C LYS A 243 19.34 -12.26 -1.67
N LEU A 244 18.54 -12.73 -2.64
CA LEU A 244 19.06 -13.11 -3.95
C LEU A 244 19.65 -11.91 -4.68
N VAL A 245 18.99 -10.76 -4.67
CA VAL A 245 19.53 -9.50 -5.23
C VAL A 245 20.87 -9.15 -4.57
N ASP A 246 20.94 -9.14 -3.24
CA ASP A 246 22.16 -8.81 -2.50
C ASP A 246 23.31 -9.75 -2.87
N LEU A 247 23.04 -11.06 -2.97
CA LEU A 247 24.02 -12.08 -3.34
C LEU A 247 24.49 -11.94 -4.79
N LEU A 248 23.58 -11.67 -5.73
CA LEU A 248 23.93 -11.41 -7.13
C LEU A 248 24.78 -10.14 -7.27
N VAL A 249 24.44 -9.08 -6.53
CA VAL A 249 25.22 -7.83 -6.51
C VAL A 249 26.63 -8.10 -5.99
N GLU A 250 26.77 -8.89 -4.93
CA GLU A 250 28.07 -9.29 -4.37
C GLU A 250 28.89 -10.09 -5.39
N GLN A 251 28.36 -11.18 -5.92
CA GLN A 251 29.05 -12.05 -6.88
C GLN A 251 29.51 -11.31 -8.14
N ILE A 252 28.63 -10.50 -8.74
CA ILE A 252 28.99 -9.75 -9.94
C ILE A 252 30.02 -8.65 -9.61
N SER A 253 29.94 -8.03 -8.43
CA SER A 253 30.89 -6.99 -8.01
C SER A 253 32.29 -7.54 -7.72
N GLU A 254 32.41 -8.79 -7.26
CA GLU A 254 33.69 -9.44 -7.00
C GLU A 254 34.41 -9.86 -8.29
N ASP A 255 33.64 -10.26 -9.31
CA ASP A 255 34.19 -10.63 -10.61
C ASP A 255 34.26 -9.43 -11.57
N LYS A 256 35.50 -9.00 -11.87
CA LYS A 256 35.76 -7.89 -12.82
C LYS A 256 35.23 -8.18 -14.23
N GLY A 257 35.24 -9.45 -14.66
CA GLY A 257 34.71 -9.87 -15.96
C GLY A 257 33.19 -9.72 -16.02
N LEU A 258 32.48 -10.17 -14.99
CA LEU A 258 31.03 -10.02 -14.89
C LEU A 258 30.62 -8.55 -14.77
N THR A 259 31.31 -7.76 -13.95
CA THR A 259 31.06 -6.32 -13.85
C THR A 259 31.20 -5.64 -15.22
N LYS A 260 32.27 -5.96 -15.97
CA LYS A 260 32.47 -5.41 -17.31
C LYS A 260 31.36 -5.83 -18.28
N ALA A 261 30.96 -7.11 -18.25
CA ALA A 261 29.87 -7.62 -19.08
C ALA A 261 28.53 -6.89 -18.81
N VAL A 262 28.21 -6.62 -17.54
CA VAL A 262 27.01 -5.86 -17.14
C VAL A 262 27.03 -4.42 -17.65
N LEU A 263 28.20 -3.77 -17.60
CA LEU A 263 28.39 -2.41 -18.11
C LEU A 263 28.27 -2.33 -19.64
N GLU A 264 28.78 -3.34 -20.36
CA GLU A 264 28.67 -3.46 -21.81
C GLU A 264 27.28 -3.93 -22.27
N GLY A 265 26.42 -4.36 -21.35
CA GLY A 265 25.05 -4.77 -21.61
C GLY A 265 24.92 -6.20 -22.14
N HIS A 266 25.91 -7.04 -21.90
CA HIS A 266 25.82 -8.46 -22.21
C HIS A 266 24.80 -9.15 -21.29
N PRO A 267 23.99 -10.08 -21.83
CA PRO A 267 23.07 -10.87 -21.04
C PRO A 267 23.84 -11.85 -20.16
N LEU A 268 23.53 -11.86 -18.87
CA LEU A 268 23.99 -12.86 -17.92
C LEU A 268 22.86 -13.85 -17.71
N ASN A 269 23.22 -15.12 -17.70
CA ASN A 269 22.32 -16.18 -17.24
C ASN A 269 22.63 -16.48 -15.78
N TYR A 270 21.61 -16.84 -15.04
CA TYR A 270 21.76 -17.27 -13.65
C TYR A 270 21.12 -18.65 -13.50
N THR A 271 21.65 -19.43 -12.55
CA THR A 271 21.07 -20.70 -12.15
C THR A 271 20.80 -20.65 -10.66
N MET A 272 19.55 -20.85 -10.25
CA MET A 272 19.18 -20.90 -8.84
C MET A 272 19.30 -22.33 -8.33
N THR A 273 20.01 -22.52 -7.22
CA THR A 273 20.11 -23.80 -6.51
C THR A 273 19.83 -23.61 -5.02
N GLY A 274 19.37 -24.68 -4.35
CA GLY A 274 19.10 -24.64 -2.91
C GLY A 274 17.83 -23.88 -2.53
N LYS A 275 17.83 -23.25 -1.34
CA LYS A 275 16.66 -22.58 -0.75
C LYS A 275 16.01 -21.50 -1.64
N PRO A 276 16.77 -20.63 -2.33
CA PRO A 276 16.16 -19.65 -3.24
C PRO A 276 15.34 -20.30 -4.36
N ALA A 277 15.79 -21.44 -4.91
CA ALA A 277 15.07 -22.17 -5.96
C ALA A 277 13.75 -22.79 -5.46
N LEU A 278 13.62 -23.02 -4.16
CA LEU A 278 12.39 -23.51 -3.54
C LEU A 278 11.40 -22.38 -3.30
N GLU A 279 11.87 -21.18 -2.92
CA GLU A 279 11.04 -20.06 -2.47
C GLU A 279 10.68 -19.06 -3.58
N LEU A 280 11.48 -18.97 -4.64
CA LEU A 280 11.30 -18.00 -5.71
C LEU A 280 10.98 -18.68 -7.05
N THR A 281 10.23 -17.99 -7.90
CA THR A 281 9.97 -18.42 -9.28
C THR A 281 11.11 -17.99 -10.21
N GLU A 282 11.17 -18.56 -11.43
CA GLU A 282 12.12 -18.09 -12.46
C GLU A 282 11.90 -16.61 -12.81
N GLN A 283 10.66 -16.13 -12.77
CA GLN A 283 10.35 -14.72 -12.97
C GLN A 283 10.94 -13.87 -11.84
N ASP A 284 10.82 -14.30 -10.58
CA ASP A 284 11.41 -13.58 -9.45
C ASP A 284 12.93 -13.47 -9.57
N GLY A 285 13.57 -14.55 -10.03
CA GLY A 285 15.02 -14.55 -10.25
C GLY A 285 15.43 -13.64 -11.41
N GLN A 286 14.64 -13.56 -12.49
CA GLN A 286 14.88 -12.61 -13.59
C GLN A 286 14.74 -11.16 -13.12
N GLU A 287 13.71 -10.88 -12.32
CA GLU A 287 13.50 -9.56 -11.73
C GLU A 287 14.63 -9.21 -10.75
N ALA A 288 15.07 -10.17 -9.93
CA ALA A 288 16.20 -9.99 -9.02
C ALA A 288 17.51 -9.72 -9.79
N LEU A 289 17.75 -10.41 -10.89
CA LEU A 289 18.89 -10.15 -11.76
C LEU A 289 18.82 -8.75 -12.37
N ALA A 290 17.66 -8.34 -12.89
CA ALA A 290 17.47 -7.00 -13.44
C ALA A 290 17.71 -5.90 -12.38
N GLU A 291 17.28 -6.13 -11.14
CA GLU A 291 17.54 -5.24 -10.02
C GLU A 291 19.03 -5.19 -9.67
N ALA A 292 19.71 -6.34 -9.64
CA ALA A 292 21.16 -6.42 -9.44
C ALA A 292 21.94 -5.68 -10.54
N TYR A 293 21.55 -5.84 -11.81
CA TYR A 293 22.11 -5.11 -12.95
C TYR A 293 22.03 -3.59 -12.74
N LYS A 294 20.86 -3.10 -12.36
CA LYS A 294 20.63 -1.68 -12.10
C LYS A 294 21.48 -1.20 -10.93
N ALA A 295 21.51 -1.95 -9.83
CA ALA A 295 22.30 -1.62 -8.65
C ALA A 295 23.80 -1.50 -8.96
N ILE A 296 24.36 -2.41 -9.77
CA ILE A 296 25.77 -2.40 -10.15
C ILE A 296 26.07 -1.25 -11.09
N ARG A 297 25.23 -1.02 -12.11
CA ARG A 297 25.36 0.14 -12.99
C ARG A 297 25.32 1.44 -12.21
N ASP A 298 24.36 1.59 -11.29
CA ASP A 298 24.27 2.76 -10.41
C ASP A 298 25.49 2.88 -9.48
N ARG A 299 26.07 1.76 -9.02
CA ARG A 299 27.29 1.76 -8.19
C ARG A 299 28.51 2.23 -8.97
N GLU A 300 28.70 1.74 -10.19
CA GLU A 300 29.78 2.15 -11.09
C GLU A 300 29.61 3.59 -11.56
N ASP A 301 28.39 3.98 -11.93
CA ASP A 301 28.07 5.37 -12.28
C ASP A 301 28.38 6.32 -11.10
N LYS A 302 28.06 5.91 -9.87
CA LYS A 302 28.41 6.66 -8.65
C LYS A 302 29.93 6.82 -8.45
N LYS A 303 30.78 5.93 -8.95
CA LYS A 303 32.25 6.07 -8.89
C LYS A 303 32.77 7.17 -9.82
N GLN A 304 32.01 7.53 -10.86
CA GLN A 304 32.37 8.62 -11.77
C GLN A 304 32.22 10.00 -11.14
N TYR A 305 31.50 10.11 -10.01
CA TYR A 305 31.34 11.35 -9.27
C TYR A 305 32.55 11.61 -8.37
N LYS A 306 33.26 12.70 -8.62
CA LYS A 306 34.40 13.13 -7.81
C LYS A 306 34.07 14.46 -7.14
N ALA A 307 33.75 14.39 -5.84
CA ALA A 307 33.49 15.57 -5.03
C ALA A 307 34.81 16.14 -4.46
N LYS A 308 35.11 17.39 -4.78
CA LYS A 308 36.26 18.14 -4.26
C LYS A 308 35.78 19.26 -3.34
N CYS A 309 36.59 19.57 -2.33
CA CYS A 309 36.40 20.70 -1.43
C CYS A 309 37.78 21.32 -1.23
N VAL A 310 37.98 22.55 -1.70
CA VAL A 310 39.28 23.22 -1.75
C VAL A 310 39.17 24.66 -1.27
N ALA A 311 40.28 25.28 -0.88
CA ALA A 311 40.33 26.73 -0.74
C ALA A 311 40.29 27.39 -2.15
N PRO A 312 39.76 28.61 -2.30
CA PRO A 312 39.73 29.27 -3.61
C PRO A 312 41.11 29.38 -4.28
N GLY A 313 42.17 29.68 -3.52
CA GLY A 313 43.53 29.78 -4.04
C GLY A 313 44.18 28.43 -4.41
N GLU A 314 43.58 27.30 -4.02
CA GLU A 314 44.04 25.95 -4.37
C GLU A 314 43.27 25.36 -5.57
N CYS A 315 42.25 26.07 -6.05
CA CYS A 315 41.48 25.67 -7.22
C CYS A 315 42.17 26.18 -8.48
N ASP A 316 42.39 25.30 -9.46
CA ASP A 316 42.92 25.71 -10.75
C ASP A 316 41.95 26.67 -11.47
N GLU A 317 42.51 27.58 -12.26
CA GLU A 317 41.76 28.64 -12.95
C GLU A 317 40.72 28.07 -13.93
N VAL A 318 41.02 26.92 -14.54
CA VAL A 318 40.11 26.21 -15.44
C VAL A 318 38.87 25.72 -14.68
N SER A 319 39.06 25.10 -13.51
CA SER A 319 37.96 24.67 -12.64
C SER A 319 37.17 25.85 -12.08
N LEU A 320 37.83 26.94 -11.67
CA LEU A 320 37.14 28.17 -11.21
C LEU A 320 36.27 28.78 -12.31
N THR A 321 36.80 28.84 -13.53
CA THR A 321 36.06 29.34 -14.70
C THR A 321 34.87 28.43 -15.02
N ALA A 322 35.07 27.11 -14.98
CA ALA A 322 34.01 26.14 -15.20
C ALA A 322 32.91 26.20 -14.13
N ILE A 323 33.27 26.37 -12.84
CA ILE A 323 32.29 26.56 -11.75
C ILE A 323 31.52 27.86 -11.94
N SER A 324 32.22 28.95 -12.28
CA SER A 324 31.60 30.26 -12.49
C SER A 324 30.61 30.21 -13.64
N ALA A 325 31.01 29.64 -14.79
CA ALA A 325 30.13 29.43 -15.94
C ALA A 325 28.93 28.53 -15.61
N PHE A 326 29.15 27.49 -14.80
CA PHE A 326 28.10 26.55 -14.38
C PHE A 326 27.04 27.22 -13.49
N ILE A 327 27.44 28.11 -12.60
CA ILE A 327 26.54 28.85 -11.69
C ILE A 327 25.87 30.03 -12.43
N ALA A 328 26.56 30.67 -13.37
CA ALA A 328 26.14 31.90 -14.02
C ALA A 328 25.03 31.76 -15.08
N ARG A 329 24.22 30.68 -15.07
CA ARG A 329 23.26 30.35 -16.15
C ARG A 329 22.41 31.55 -16.64
N ASP A 330 22.12 32.53 -15.78
CA ASP A 330 21.45 33.80 -16.13
C ASP A 330 22.08 35.06 -15.49
N GLY A 331 23.34 34.99 -15.03
CA GLY A 331 23.99 36.06 -14.25
C GLY A 331 25.36 36.49 -14.79
N ASP A 332 25.93 37.57 -14.23
CA ASP A 332 27.27 38.03 -14.60
C ASP A 332 28.33 37.06 -14.06
N GLN A 333 28.95 36.31 -14.97
CA GLN A 333 30.01 35.36 -14.68
C GLN A 333 31.20 36.02 -13.95
N ALA A 334 31.52 37.28 -14.25
CA ALA A 334 32.63 37.98 -13.63
C ALA A 334 32.35 38.29 -12.16
N GLU A 335 31.11 38.68 -11.82
CA GLU A 335 30.69 38.93 -10.45
C GLU A 335 30.72 37.63 -9.61
N ILE A 336 30.22 36.54 -10.18
CA ILE A 336 30.24 35.22 -9.53
C ILE A 336 31.68 34.75 -9.29
N ALA A 337 32.56 34.87 -10.29
CA ALA A 337 33.97 34.52 -10.15
C ALA A 337 34.67 35.32 -9.03
N ALA A 338 34.42 36.64 -8.98
CA ALA A 338 34.95 37.49 -7.91
C ALA A 338 34.42 37.10 -6.52
N GLY A 339 33.16 36.66 -6.45
CA GLY A 339 32.54 36.13 -5.24
C GLY A 339 33.15 34.80 -4.78
N LEU A 340 33.43 33.89 -5.71
CA LEU A 340 34.08 32.60 -5.43
C LEU A 340 35.51 32.77 -4.91
N GLY A 341 36.25 33.76 -5.41
CA GLY A 341 37.60 34.10 -4.93
C GLY A 341 37.64 34.51 -3.44
N LYS A 342 36.53 35.03 -2.91
CA LYS A 342 36.39 35.45 -1.50
C LYS A 342 35.78 34.37 -0.60
N ALA A 343 35.48 33.19 -1.14
CA ALA A 343 34.87 32.12 -0.37
C ALA A 343 35.83 31.54 0.68
N PHE A 344 35.27 30.96 1.74
CA PHE A 344 36.07 30.21 2.72
C PHE A 344 36.45 28.83 2.18
N ARG A 345 35.48 28.14 1.56
CA ARG A 345 35.68 26.86 0.87
C ARG A 345 34.80 26.78 -0.37
N LEU A 346 35.36 26.20 -1.43
CA LEU A 346 34.66 25.88 -2.66
C LEU A 346 34.46 24.38 -2.75
N GLY A 347 33.22 23.96 -2.98
CA GLY A 347 32.87 22.58 -3.25
C GLY A 347 32.32 22.42 -4.65
N PHE A 348 32.79 21.41 -5.35
CA PHE A 348 32.21 21.00 -6.63
C PHE A 348 32.30 19.49 -6.81
N THR A 349 31.35 18.94 -7.58
CA THR A 349 31.38 17.55 -8.01
C THR A 349 31.51 17.50 -9.51
N SER A 350 32.48 16.73 -9.99
CA SER A 350 32.59 16.41 -11.42
C SER A 350 32.06 15.00 -11.72
N TYR A 351 31.45 14.84 -12.89
CA TYR A 351 31.02 13.58 -13.48
C TYR A 351 31.62 13.47 -14.88
N LYS A 352 32.36 12.40 -15.15
CA LYS A 352 33.11 12.21 -16.41
C LYS A 352 33.95 13.45 -16.82
N GLY A 353 34.49 14.17 -15.84
CA GLY A 353 35.33 15.36 -16.05
C GLY A 353 34.58 16.69 -16.14
N GLN A 354 33.25 16.70 -16.26
CA GLN A 354 32.44 17.91 -16.30
C GLN A 354 31.89 18.24 -14.92
N ILE A 355 31.77 19.54 -14.59
CA ILE A 355 31.20 19.98 -13.32
C ILE A 355 29.68 19.87 -13.39
N VAL A 356 29.10 19.15 -12.43
CA VAL A 356 27.66 18.86 -12.39
C VAL A 356 27.00 19.32 -11.10
N ALA A 357 27.78 19.67 -10.08
CA ALA A 357 27.26 20.24 -8.85
C ALA A 357 28.26 21.23 -8.23
N SER A 358 27.75 22.27 -7.58
CA SER A 358 28.55 23.26 -6.85
C SER A 358 27.89 23.63 -5.53
N ALA A 359 28.70 24.00 -4.55
CA ALA A 359 28.27 24.62 -3.30
C ALA A 359 29.46 25.36 -2.67
N VAL A 360 29.18 26.44 -1.96
CA VAL A 360 30.21 27.35 -1.46
C VAL A 360 29.97 27.67 0.00
N LEU A 361 31.03 27.66 0.80
CA LEU A 361 31.01 28.20 2.16
C LEU A 361 31.60 29.59 2.17
N LYS A 362 30.82 30.57 2.63
CA LYS A 362 31.22 31.98 2.77
C LYS A 362 31.29 32.35 4.26
N LYS A 363 32.13 33.34 4.58
CA LYS A 363 32.18 33.99 5.91
C LYS A 363 31.73 35.43 5.77
N PRO A 364 30.41 35.68 5.68
CA PRO A 364 29.91 37.05 5.52
C PRO A 364 30.31 37.90 6.74
N ASN A 365 30.59 39.18 6.49
CA ASN A 365 30.86 40.13 7.57
C ASN A 365 29.61 40.30 8.46
N ALA A 366 29.81 40.82 9.68
CA ALA A 366 28.74 40.94 10.67
C ALA A 366 27.56 41.78 10.19
N THR A 367 27.82 42.87 9.45
CA THR A 367 26.80 43.77 8.93
C THR A 367 25.92 43.09 7.88
N SER A 368 26.51 42.44 6.88
CA SER A 368 25.79 41.71 5.83
C SER A 368 24.97 40.56 6.40
N ARG A 369 25.53 39.83 7.37
CA ARG A 369 24.83 38.74 8.05
C ARG A 369 23.62 39.24 8.84
N SER A 370 23.78 40.33 9.60
CA SER A 370 22.67 40.90 10.38
C SER A 370 21.53 41.37 9.48
N LYS A 371 21.86 42.03 8.35
CA LYS A 371 20.87 42.43 7.34
C LYS A 371 20.11 41.25 6.73
N LEU A 372 20.77 40.12 6.48
CA LEU A 372 20.13 38.91 5.95
C LEU A 372 19.12 38.30 6.95
N PHE A 373 19.50 38.19 8.22
CA PHE A 373 18.63 37.66 9.27
C PHE A 373 17.44 38.60 9.54
N GLU A 374 17.66 39.91 9.48
CA GLU A 374 16.59 40.91 9.58
C GLU A 374 15.64 40.88 8.39
N ARG A 375 16.18 40.77 7.16
CA ARG A 375 15.37 40.64 5.93
C ARG A 375 14.46 39.41 5.94
N THR A 376 14.93 38.32 6.51
CA THR A 376 14.19 37.05 6.64
C THR A 376 13.35 36.97 7.91
N ASP A 377 13.43 37.98 8.78
CA ASP A 377 12.75 38.07 10.08
C ASP A 377 12.97 36.84 10.97
N ALA A 378 14.17 36.27 10.90
CA ALA A 378 14.54 35.10 11.68
C ALA A 378 14.71 35.49 13.16
N ASP A 379 14.18 34.66 14.05
CA ASP A 379 14.30 34.82 15.51
C ASP A 379 15.66 34.36 16.06
N ALA A 380 16.51 33.79 15.20
CA ALA A 380 17.85 33.35 15.58
C ALA A 380 18.85 34.51 15.65
N ASP A 381 19.76 34.48 16.63
CA ASP A 381 20.85 35.47 16.72
C ASP A 381 21.90 35.24 15.60
N PRO A 382 22.09 36.19 14.67
CA PRO A 382 23.07 36.08 13.60
C PRO A 382 24.51 35.88 14.10
N LYS A 383 24.85 36.23 15.34
CA LYS A 383 26.21 36.06 15.88
C LYS A 383 26.62 34.59 16.00
N HIS A 384 25.66 33.67 16.16
CA HIS A 384 25.92 32.23 16.26
C HIS A 384 26.23 31.56 14.92
N PHE A 385 25.82 32.16 13.80
CA PHE A 385 25.90 31.55 12.47
C PHE A 385 26.94 32.24 11.59
N LYS A 386 28.23 32.01 11.85
CA LYS A 386 29.33 32.72 11.15
C LYS A 386 29.55 32.27 9.71
N ILE A 387 29.00 31.11 9.32
CA ILE A 387 29.26 30.48 8.05
C ILE A 387 27.97 30.35 7.25
N GLN A 388 28.01 30.80 6.00
CA GLN A 388 26.91 30.69 5.05
C GLN A 388 27.22 29.60 4.03
N LEU A 389 26.30 28.66 3.83
CA LEU A 389 26.28 27.74 2.69
C LEU A 389 25.46 28.38 1.56
N ASP A 390 26.08 28.57 0.41
CA ASP A 390 25.55 29.35 -0.70
C ASP A 390 25.90 28.70 -2.06
N CYS A 391 25.33 29.21 -3.15
CA CYS A 391 25.55 28.75 -4.52
C CYS A 391 25.37 27.22 -4.67
N ILE A 392 24.35 26.69 -4.00
CA ILE A 392 23.98 25.27 -4.05
C ILE A 392 23.29 25.02 -5.39
N TYR A 393 23.96 24.29 -6.27
CA TYR A 393 23.44 24.03 -7.60
C TYR A 393 23.78 22.62 -8.07
N LEU A 394 22.87 22.02 -8.82
CA LEU A 394 22.99 20.67 -9.38
C LEU A 394 22.40 20.67 -10.79
N HIS A 395 23.09 20.05 -11.73
CA HIS A 395 22.58 19.88 -13.07
C HIS A 395 21.36 18.95 -13.07
N PRO A 396 20.26 19.26 -13.81
CA PRO A 396 19.02 18.49 -13.79
C PRO A 396 19.20 16.98 -14.04
N ASP A 397 20.07 16.60 -14.96
CA ASP A 397 20.35 15.19 -15.31
C ASP A 397 20.98 14.38 -14.17
N HIS A 398 21.44 15.06 -13.11
CA HIS A 398 22.09 14.45 -11.95
C HIS A 398 21.20 14.50 -10.69
N HIS A 399 19.93 14.89 -10.82
CA HIS A 399 18.95 14.85 -9.73
C HIS A 399 18.76 13.42 -9.20
N GLY A 400 18.61 13.29 -7.88
CA GLY A 400 18.42 11.99 -7.21
C GLY A 400 19.66 11.07 -7.15
N LYS A 401 20.80 11.45 -7.75
CA LYS A 401 22.03 10.64 -7.73
C LYS A 401 22.90 10.82 -6.47
N GLY A 402 22.49 11.69 -5.55
CA GLY A 402 23.16 11.94 -4.26
C GLY A 402 24.48 12.70 -4.34
N ALA A 403 24.83 13.25 -5.52
CA ALA A 403 26.06 14.01 -5.74
C ALA A 403 26.15 15.24 -4.81
N LEU A 404 25.05 16.00 -4.71
CA LEU A 404 25.00 17.22 -3.91
C LEU A 404 25.07 16.94 -2.39
N SER A 405 24.41 15.89 -1.89
CA SER A 405 24.47 15.50 -0.48
C SER A 405 25.90 15.10 -0.07
N LYS A 406 26.61 14.33 -0.91
CA LYS A 406 28.03 13.99 -0.68
C LYS A 406 28.90 15.26 -0.64
N LEU A 407 28.65 16.20 -1.56
CA LEU A 407 29.39 17.45 -1.63
C LEU A 407 29.19 18.32 -0.38
N ILE A 408 27.93 18.55 0.02
CA ILE A 408 27.59 19.36 1.19
C ILE A 408 28.13 18.70 2.47
N THR A 409 28.03 17.37 2.60
CA THR A 409 28.63 16.65 3.74
C THR A 409 30.14 16.92 3.85
N LYS A 410 30.85 16.88 2.71
CA LYS A 410 32.29 17.17 2.66
C LYS A 410 32.58 18.63 3.03
N LEU A 411 31.79 19.59 2.56
CA LEU A 411 31.90 21.00 2.96
C LEU A 411 31.64 21.19 4.46
N LEU A 412 30.57 20.61 4.99
CA LEU A 412 30.22 20.73 6.41
C LEU A 412 31.27 20.08 7.32
N SER A 413 31.96 19.04 6.86
CA SER A 413 33.09 18.48 7.62
C SER A 413 34.25 19.49 7.78
N ALA A 414 34.43 20.41 6.83
CA ALA A 414 35.48 21.42 6.86
C ALA A 414 35.22 22.52 7.90
N VAL A 415 33.98 22.69 8.36
CA VAL A 415 33.61 23.70 9.37
C VAL A 415 33.59 23.18 10.80
N LYS A 416 34.00 21.91 11.00
CA LYS A 416 34.21 21.29 12.33
C LYS A 416 33.03 21.46 13.31
N GLY A 417 31.80 21.48 12.80
CA GLY A 417 30.58 21.60 13.62
C GLY A 417 30.17 23.02 13.99
N GLU A 418 30.81 24.05 13.45
CA GLU A 418 30.29 25.43 13.56
C GLU A 418 28.86 25.52 12.98
N PRO A 419 27.95 26.31 13.59
CA PRO A 419 26.62 26.52 13.05
C PRO A 419 26.66 27.16 11.67
N VAL A 420 25.88 26.60 10.74
CA VAL A 420 25.82 27.03 9.34
C VAL A 420 24.42 27.50 9.01
N PHE A 421 24.30 28.55 8.20
CA PHE A 421 23.02 28.98 7.65
C PHE A 421 23.04 28.96 6.12
N SER A 422 21.87 28.89 5.49
CA SER A 422 21.71 29.03 4.05
C SER A 422 20.48 29.86 3.75
N VAL A 423 20.49 30.58 2.64
CA VAL A 423 19.36 31.38 2.15
C VAL A 423 18.87 30.72 0.87
N VAL A 424 17.56 30.50 0.76
CA VAL A 424 16.92 29.80 -0.35
C VAL A 424 15.87 30.71 -0.96
N MET A 425 15.88 30.89 -2.28
CA MET A 425 14.83 31.65 -2.95
C MET A 425 13.51 30.87 -2.96
N LEU A 426 12.39 31.59 -2.78
CA LEU A 426 11.03 31.06 -2.90
C LEU A 426 10.80 30.57 -4.34
N GLY A 427 10.89 29.26 -4.53
CA GLY A 427 10.78 28.59 -5.83
C GLY A 427 11.89 27.56 -6.08
N ASP A 428 13.02 27.66 -5.37
CA ASP A 428 14.10 26.67 -5.48
C ASP A 428 13.80 25.43 -4.61
N THR A 429 12.99 24.54 -5.17
CA THR A 429 12.58 23.29 -4.50
C THR A 429 13.76 22.35 -4.27
N LEU A 430 14.76 22.36 -5.16
CA LEU A 430 15.92 21.49 -5.06
C LEU A 430 16.76 21.88 -3.83
N GLN A 431 17.12 23.16 -3.72
CA GLN A 431 17.92 23.64 -2.61
C GLN A 431 17.22 23.39 -1.28
N ARG A 432 15.89 23.63 -1.21
CA ARG A 432 15.08 23.34 -0.02
C ARG A 432 15.14 21.84 0.37
N GLN A 433 14.82 20.95 -0.56
CA GLN A 433 14.81 19.50 -0.30
C GLN A 433 16.16 18.98 0.18
N VAL A 434 17.25 19.49 -0.42
CA VAL A 434 18.61 19.09 -0.06
C VAL A 434 18.97 19.58 1.35
N LEU A 435 18.63 20.82 1.69
CA LEU A 435 18.88 21.38 3.02
C LEU A 435 18.10 20.63 4.11
N GLU A 436 16.83 20.32 3.87
CA GLU A 436 15.99 19.52 4.78
C GLU A 436 16.54 18.11 4.97
N HIS A 437 16.98 17.45 3.89
CA HIS A 437 17.66 16.16 3.96
C HIS A 437 18.94 16.23 4.80
N MET A 438 19.68 17.32 4.68
CA MET A 438 20.88 17.64 5.47
C MET A 438 20.58 18.18 6.88
N LYS A 439 19.31 18.09 7.34
CA LYS A 439 18.84 18.46 8.68
C LYS A 439 18.92 19.95 9.00
N PHE A 440 19.01 20.81 7.99
CA PHE A 440 18.74 22.23 8.20
C PHE A 440 17.26 22.41 8.51
N LYS A 441 16.95 23.31 9.44
CA LYS A 441 15.57 23.68 9.78
C LYS A 441 15.29 25.08 9.27
N ALA A 442 14.09 25.30 8.73
CA ALA A 442 13.64 26.66 8.44
C ALA A 442 13.67 27.49 9.73
N ALA A 443 14.17 28.72 9.64
CA ALA A 443 14.24 29.62 10.78
C ALA A 443 12.83 29.96 11.29
N ILE A 444 12.65 29.93 12.61
CA ILE A 444 11.42 30.41 13.25
C ILE A 444 11.36 31.93 13.07
N LEU A 445 10.18 32.42 12.72
CA LEU A 445 9.94 33.85 12.54
C LEU A 445 9.62 34.51 13.88
N LYS A 446 10.00 35.78 14.03
CA LYS A 446 9.67 36.54 15.22
C LYS A 446 8.15 36.66 15.42
N PRO A 447 7.64 36.51 16.65
CA PRO A 447 6.24 36.80 16.95
C PRO A 447 5.98 38.26 16.56
N HIS A 448 4.92 38.51 15.76
CA HIS A 448 4.55 39.80 15.12
C HIS A 448 5.11 40.08 13.70
N SER A 449 5.70 39.09 13.02
CA SER A 449 6.06 39.24 11.60
C SER A 449 4.82 39.32 10.67
N HIS A 450 4.23 40.51 10.50
CA HIS A 450 3.11 40.73 9.57
C HIS A 450 3.53 40.74 8.08
N ARG A 451 4.82 40.56 7.76
CA ARG A 451 5.36 40.52 6.39
C ARG A 451 5.39 39.10 5.82
N GLN A 452 4.23 38.52 5.51
CA GLN A 452 4.16 37.28 4.71
C GLN A 452 4.04 37.54 3.19
N THR A 453 3.59 38.71 2.75
CA THR A 453 3.18 38.92 1.33
C THR A 453 4.28 39.40 0.36
N LYS A 454 5.52 39.65 0.82
CA LYS A 454 6.63 40.12 -0.05
C LYS A 454 7.99 39.50 0.27
N ARG A 455 8.03 38.23 0.70
CA ARG A 455 9.31 37.54 0.84
C ARG A 455 9.71 36.90 -0.49
N SER A 456 10.97 37.05 -0.87
CA SER A 456 11.57 36.32 -1.98
C SER A 456 12.44 35.15 -1.49
N ASP A 457 12.80 35.10 -0.21
CA ASP A 457 13.77 34.12 0.31
C ASP A 457 13.37 33.58 1.70
N ASP A 458 13.78 32.34 1.98
CA ASP A 458 13.71 31.65 3.27
C ASP A 458 15.12 31.43 3.86
N LEU A 459 15.21 31.44 5.19
CA LEU A 459 16.43 31.17 5.93
C LEU A 459 16.39 29.75 6.51
N PHE A 460 17.45 28.98 6.26
CA PHE A 460 17.66 27.63 6.78
C PHE A 460 18.85 27.61 7.73
N LEU A 461 18.69 26.99 8.90
CA LEU A 461 19.66 26.97 9.98
C LEU A 461 20.04 25.52 10.31
N LEU A 462 21.34 25.26 10.40
CA LEU A 462 21.89 24.04 10.97
C LEU A 462 22.59 24.40 12.28
N ALA A 463 21.85 24.30 13.38
CA ALA A 463 22.40 24.30 14.72
C ALA A 463 22.70 22.84 15.11
N LYS A 464 23.95 22.56 15.50
CA LYS A 464 24.31 21.27 16.09
C LYS A 464 24.12 21.28 17.58
#